data_AF-A0A8T6SMG0-F1
#
_entry.id   AF-A0A8T6SMG0-F1
#
_cell.length_a   1.000
_cell.length_b   1.000
_cell.length_c   1.000
_cell.angle_alpha   90.00
_cell.angle_beta   90.00
_cell.angle_gamma   90.00
#
_symmetry.space_group_name_H-M   'P 1'
#
loop_
_entity.id
_entity.type
_entity.pdbx_description
1 polymer ?
#
loop_
_entity_poly.entity_id
_entity_poly.type
_entity_poly.pdbx_seq_one_letter_code
_entity_poly.pdbx_strand_id
1 'polypeptide(L)' 'LSGGPASVYDPTAPKLHRDILGLDLPVLGLCYGHQLLAEIAGGKIESAEAREYGTAYVTIDKP' A
#
# COMPACT_ATOMS: atom_id res chain seq x y z
N LEU A 1 0.27 -0.59 -8.56
CA LEU A 1 0.26 -1.62 -7.50
C LEU A 1 -1.15 -1.68 -6.91
N SER A 2 -1.80 -2.84 -6.93
CA SER A 2 -3.16 -3.03 -6.38
C SER A 2 -3.12 -3.91 -5.12
N GLY A 3 -4.27 -4.13 -4.49
CA GLY A 3 -4.33 -4.91 -3.24
C GLY A 3 -5.23 -6.13 -3.24
N GLY A 4 -4.90 -7.04 -2.34
CA GLY A 4 -5.67 -8.21 -1.92
C GLY A 4 -5.76 -8.27 -0.39
N PRO A 5 -6.43 -9.28 0.21
CA PRO A 5 -6.73 -9.33 1.65
C PRO A 5 -5.52 -9.64 2.55
N ALA A 6 -4.31 -9.67 1.99
CA ALA A 6 -3.09 -10.04 2.70
C ALA A 6 -2.60 -8.87 3.57
N SER A 7 -2.02 -9.20 4.72
CA SER A 7 -1.26 -8.25 5.53
C SER A 7 0.15 -8.10 4.97
N VAL A 8 0.72 -6.89 5.01
CA VAL A 8 2.11 -6.66 4.56
C VAL A 8 3.10 -7.45 5.42
N TYR A 9 2.74 -7.69 6.68
CA TYR A 9 3.55 -8.44 7.63
C TYR A 9 3.41 -9.96 7.51
N ASP A 10 2.52 -10.48 6.67
CA ASP A 10 2.41 -11.92 6.45
C ASP A 10 3.65 -12.41 5.66
N PRO A 11 4.41 -13.41 6.14
CA PRO A 11 5.62 -13.92 5.48
C PRO A 11 5.38 -14.43 4.06
N THR A 12 4.14 -14.85 3.76
CA THR A 12 3.72 -15.38 2.46
C THR A 12 3.12 -14.30 1.56
N ALA A 13 2.97 -13.08 2.07
CA ALA A 13 2.37 -12.00 1.31
C ALA A 13 3.21 -11.63 0.07
N PRO A 14 2.56 -11.25 -1.04
CA PRO A 14 3.27 -10.80 -2.23
C PRO A 14 4.12 -9.57 -1.92
N LYS A 15 5.45 -9.71 -2.04
CA LYS A 15 6.38 -8.59 -1.86
C LYS A 15 6.58 -7.84 -3.18
N LEU A 16 6.77 -6.53 -3.08
CA LEU A 16 7.16 -5.73 -4.23
C LEU A 16 8.64 -5.96 -4.57
N HIS A 17 8.94 -6.26 -5.84
CA HIS A 17 10.31 -6.27 -6.32
C HIS A 17 10.85 -4.83 -6.38
N ARG A 18 11.94 -4.53 -5.65
CA ARG A 18 12.44 -3.16 -5.47
C ARG A 18 12.81 -2.48 -6.79
N ASP A 19 13.31 -3.25 -7.76
CA ASP A 19 13.67 -2.76 -9.09
C ASP A 19 12.53 -2.06 -9.83
N ILE A 20 11.27 -2.39 -9.51
CA ILE A 20 10.10 -1.70 -10.07
C ILE A 20 10.08 -0.21 -9.68
N LEU A 21 10.58 0.13 -8.49
CA LEU A 21 10.71 1.51 -8.03
C LEU A 21 11.95 2.21 -8.58
N GLY A 22 12.88 1.46 -9.17
CA GLY A 22 14.05 2.02 -9.87
C GLY A 22 13.77 2.36 -11.33
N LEU A 23 12.58 2.05 -11.84
CA LEU A 23 12.13 2.48 -13.16
C LEU A 23 11.83 3.99 -13.14
N ASP A 24 12.20 4.71 -14.19
CA ASP A 24 11.88 6.13 -14.37
C ASP A 24 10.40 6.31 -14.80
N LEU A 25 9.49 5.77 -14.00
CA LEU A 25 8.06 5.74 -14.26
C LEU A 25 7.29 6.13 -12.99
N PRO A 26 6.19 6.89 -13.11
CA PRO A 26 5.33 7.18 -11.97
C PRO A 26 4.65 5.91 -11.45
N VAL A 27 4.66 5.72 -10.13
CA VAL A 27 4.05 4.55 -9.46
C VAL A 27 2.92 4.99 -8.54
N LEU A 28 1.73 4.43 -8.76
CA LEU A 28 0.57 4.57 -7.87
C LEU A 28 0.32 3.27 -7.08
N GLY A 29 0.23 3.39 -5.76
CA GLY A 29 -0.15 2.32 -4.86
C GLY A 29 -1.60 2.46 -4.40
N LEU A 30 -2.39 1.39 -4.54
CA LEU A 30 -3.77 1.33 -4.09
C LEU A 30 -3.93 0.26 -3.01
N CYS A 31 -4.58 0.61 -1.90
CA CYS A 31 -4.83 -0.28 -0.76
C CYS A 31 -3.52 -0.95 -0.27
N TYR A 32 -3.39 -2.28 -0.35
CA TYR A 32 -2.15 -2.99 -0.02
C TYR A 32 -0.92 -2.46 -0.78
N GLY A 33 -1.09 -2.07 -2.05
CA GLY A 33 -0.01 -1.45 -2.83
C GLY A 33 0.47 -0.13 -2.22
N HIS A 34 -0.42 0.65 -1.59
CA HIS A 34 -0.04 1.85 -0.85
C HIS A 34 0.74 1.48 0.43
N GLN A 35 0.32 0.43 1.14
CA GLN A 35 1.00 -0.04 2.34
C GLN A 35 2.44 -0.53 2.04
N LEU A 36 2.63 -1.26 0.94
CA LEU A 36 3.96 -1.69 0.47
C LEU A 36 4.87 -0.51 0.16
N LEU A 37 4.35 0.52 -0.53
CA LEU A 37 5.12 1.72 -0.83
C LEU A 37 5.53 2.46 0.45
N ALA A 38 4.60 2.58 1.41
CA ALA A 38 4.87 3.20 2.70
C ALA A 38 5.95 2.44 3.49
N GLU A 39 5.89 1.10 3.56
CA GLU A 39 6.92 0.28 4.22
C GLU A 39 8.31 0.49 3.58
N ILE A 40 8.40 0.45 2.25
CA ILE A 40 9.66 0.61 1.52
C ILE A 40 10.26 2.01 1.72
N ALA A 41 9.42 3.04 1.83
CA ALA A 41 9.83 4.41 2.12
C ALA A 41 10.26 4.63 3.58
N GLY A 42 10.23 3.59 4.44
CA GLY A 42 10.55 3.68 5.86
C GLY A 42 9.39 4.18 6.73
N GLY A 43 8.18 4.22 6.19
CA GLY A 43 6.95 4.48 6.93
C GLY A 43 6.56 3.29 7.81
N LYS A 44 5.62 3.52 8.73
CA LYS A 44 5.09 2.52 9.65
C LYS A 44 3.69 2.10 9.22
N ILE A 45 3.44 0.78 9.16
CA ILE A 45 2.09 0.23 8.97
C ILE A 45 1.59 -0.27 10.33
N GLU A 46 0.32 0.01 10.63
CA GLU A 46 -0.32 -0.42 11.86
C GLU A 46 -1.47 -1.38 11.56
N SER A 47 -1.66 -2.37 12.43
CA SER A 47 -2.79 -3.28 12.35
C SER A 47 -4.06 -2.58 12.81
N ALA A 48 -5.13 -2.66 12.02
CA ALA A 48 -6.46 -2.25 12.45
C ALA A 48 -7.21 -3.44 13.07
N GLU A 49 -8.09 -3.18 14.05
CA GLU A 49 -8.91 -4.20 14.71
C GLU A 49 -9.93 -4.84 13.76
N ALA A 50 -10.37 -4.09 12.75
CA ALA A 50 -11.31 -4.54 11.74
C ALA A 50 -10.85 -4.14 10.34
N ARG A 51 -11.30 -4.91 9.35
CA ARG A 51 -11.17 -4.52 7.94
C ARG A 51 -12.36 -3.63 7.59
N GLU A 52 -12.08 -2.42 7.14
CA GLU A 52 -13.11 -1.48 6.72
C GLU A 52 -13.35 -1.60 5.22
N TYR A 53 -14.59 -1.89 4.85
CA TYR A 53 -15.06 -1.90 3.47
C TYR A 53 -16.35 -1.11 3.39
N GLY A 54 -16.37 -0.09 2.54
CA GLY A 54 -17.53 0.78 2.36
C GLY A 54 -17.17 2.10 1.72
N THR A 55 -18.19 2.89 1.43
CA THR A 55 -18.00 4.26 0.93
C THR A 55 -17.52 5.15 2.07
N ALA A 56 -16.45 5.90 1.81
CA ALA A 56 -15.97 6.95 2.70
C ALA A 56 -15.82 8.25 1.90
N TYR A 57 -16.07 9.38 2.56
CA TYR A 57 -15.79 10.70 2.00
C TYR A 57 -14.36 11.09 2.37
N VAL A 58 -13.58 11.53 1.38
CA VAL A 58 -12.20 11.98 1.56
C VAL A 58 -12.04 13.40 1.04
N THR A 59 -11.17 14.18 1.69
CA THR A 59 -10.78 15.51 1.22
C THR A 59 -9.53 15.40 0.36
N ILE A 60 -9.54 16.00 -0.82
CA ILE A 60 -8.36 16.11 -1.68
C ILE A 60 -7.54 17.31 -1.16
N ASP A 61 -6.30 17.07 -0.74
CA ASP A 61 -5.38 18.13 -0.29
C ASP A 61 -4.85 18.93 -1.49
N LYS A 62 -4.26 18.24 -2.48
CA LYS A 62 -3.67 18.85 -3.68
C LYS A 62 -3.84 17.92 -4.91
N PRO A 63 -4.13 18.47 -6.09
CA PRO A 63 -4.18 17.71 -7.35
C PRO A 63 -2.80 17.40 -7.91
#